data_AF-A0A7S1LIK8-F1
#
_entry.id   AF-A0A7S1LIK8-F1
#
_cell.length_a   1.000
_cell.length_b   1.000
_cell.length_c   1.000
_cell.angle_alpha   90.00
_cell.angle_beta   90.00
_cell.angle_gamma   90.00
#
_symmetry.space_group_name_H-M   'P 1'
#
loop_
_entity.id
_entity.type
_entity.pdbx_description
1 polymer ?
#
loop_
_entity_poly.entity_id
_entity_poly.type
_entity_poly.pdbx_seq_one_letter_code
_entity_poly.pdbx_strand_id
1 'polypeptide(L)'
;ASWTSGGAEVKYQVITFVKIDSDHIEEGHHDFTVVTPINRRDMLASEPLQGEATAKLAKMFADKGSCDFTVSLPRSIYAADDTIEGEIAIDNTRGLTEIGHVRVSLGLRCDIQLSGRNGPAERDTSRSNAMMSSRMHAGVAPKAAKKLPFRIQLPHTVPAASYPARGINIALFHMLGVEVAGTKLELPVHIAHCAD
;
A
#
# COMPACT_ATOMS: atom_id res chain seq x y z
N ALA A 1 17.07 8.82 26.49
CA ALA A 1 16.96 9.20 25.07
C ALA A 1 15.50 9.13 24.69
N SER A 2 14.87 10.27 24.37
CA SER A 2 13.49 10.33 23.90
C SER A 2 13.44 9.85 22.45
N TRP A 3 12.82 8.71 22.20
CA TRP A 3 12.62 8.17 20.87
C TRP A 3 11.45 8.90 20.21
N THR A 4 11.73 10.01 19.52
CA THR A 4 10.67 10.91 19.02
C THR A 4 10.50 10.95 17.51
N SER A 5 11.24 10.18 16.70
CA SER A 5 11.16 10.42 15.25
C SER A 5 11.47 9.26 14.29
N GLY A 6 11.45 8.00 14.71
CA GLY A 6 11.39 6.95 13.70
C GLY A 6 11.29 5.50 14.16
N GLY A 7 10.61 4.71 13.33
CA GLY A 7 10.22 3.34 13.61
C GLY A 7 8.75 3.07 13.29
N ALA A 8 8.39 1.79 13.28
CA ALA A 8 7.00 1.36 13.34
C ALA A 8 6.53 1.52 14.79
N GLU A 9 5.62 2.45 15.03
CA GLU A 9 4.96 2.62 16.33
C GLU A 9 3.68 1.78 16.34
N VAL A 10 3.61 0.80 17.24
CA VAL A 10 2.40 0.03 17.50
C VAL A 10 1.86 0.42 18.87
N LYS A 11 0.71 1.10 18.88
CA LYS A 11 0.01 1.50 20.10
C LYS A 11 -0.94 0.38 20.52
N TYR A 12 -0.78 -0.07 21.75
CA TYR A 12 -1.67 -1.03 22.39
C TYR A 12 -2.44 -0.32 23.51
N GLN A 13 -3.72 -0.64 23.61
CA GLN A 13 -4.57 -0.23 24.71
C GLN A 13 -5.19 -1.48 25.33
N VAL A 14 -4.96 -1.65 26.63
CA VAL A 14 -5.61 -2.68 27.43
C VAL A 14 -6.68 -2.00 28.26
N ILE A 15 -7.93 -2.44 28.09
CA ILE A 15 -9.05 -1.99 28.89
C ILE A 15 -9.43 -3.13 29.83
N THR A 16 -9.32 -2.89 31.14
CA THR A 16 -9.69 -3.84 32.19
C THR A 16 -11.02 -3.42 32.81
N PHE A 17 -11.96 -4.35 32.92
CA PHE A 17 -13.24 -4.13 33.58
C PHE A 17 -13.25 -4.87 34.92
N VAL A 18 -13.50 -4.14 36.02
CA VAL A 18 -13.71 -4.73 37.35
C VAL A 18 -15.18 -4.57 37.70
N LYS A 19 -15.90 -5.69 37.77
CA LYS A 19 -17.30 -5.68 38.22
C LYS A 19 -17.33 -5.74 39.74
N ILE A 20 -17.80 -4.67 40.38
CA ILE A 20 -17.84 -4.53 41.84
C ILE A 20 -19.18 -5.02 42.39
N ASP A 21 -20.29 -4.72 41.71
CA ASP A 21 -21.62 -5.27 42.01
C ASP A 21 -22.49 -5.39 40.75
N SER A 22 -23.80 -5.61 40.90
CA SER A 22 -24.74 -5.79 39.77
C SER A 22 -24.82 -4.58 38.83
N ASP A 23 -24.61 -3.37 39.34
CA ASP A 23 -24.81 -2.12 38.61
C ASP A 23 -23.53 -1.28 38.46
N HIS A 24 -22.43 -1.70 39.10
CA HIS A 24 -21.16 -0.97 39.11
C HIS A 24 -20.03 -1.78 38.45
N ILE A 25 -19.52 -1.23 37.35
CA ILE A 25 -18.33 -1.70 36.64
C ILE A 25 -17.34 -0.54 36.60
N GLU A 26 -16.13 -0.77 37.12
CA GLU A 26 -15.01 0.15 36.96
C GLU A 26 -14.18 -0.21 35.73
N GLU A 27 -13.78 0.80 34.98
CA GLU A 27 -12.95 0.68 33.78
C GLU A 27 -11.54 1.22 34.07
N GLY A 28 -10.54 0.37 33.87
CA GLY A 28 -9.12 0.74 33.90
C GLY A 28 -8.56 0.76 32.48
N HIS A 29 -7.89 1.85 32.12
CA HIS A 29 -7.20 1.98 30.83
C HIS A 29 -5.69 1.91 31.04
N HIS A 30 -5.03 1.02 30.31
CA HIS A 30 -3.58 0.93 30.29
C HIS A 30 -3.08 0.96 28.85
N ASP A 31 -2.46 2.09 28.50
CA ASP A 31 -1.87 2.29 27.17
C ASP A 31 -0.38 1.94 27.23
N PHE A 32 0.10 1.15 26.27
CA PHE A 32 1.53 0.95 26.06
C PHE A 32 1.87 1.01 24.58
N THR A 33 3.06 1.52 24.29
CA THR A 33 3.53 1.71 22.92
C THR A 33 4.76 0.84 22.69
N VAL A 34 4.71 -0.01 21.67
CA VAL A 34 5.89 -0.72 21.19
C VAL A 34 6.44 0.06 20.01
N VAL A 35 7.66 0.54 20.13
CA VAL A 35 8.39 1.21 19.05
C VAL A 35 9.43 0.25 18.52
N THR A 36 9.30 -0.17 17.26
CA THR A 36 10.33 -0.94 16.57
C THR A 36 11.10 0.01 15.65
N PRO A 37 12.35 0.39 15.99
CA PRO A 37 13.13 1.29 15.14
C PRO A 37 13.37 0.61 13.80
N ILE A 38 13.02 1.30 12.71
CA ILE A 38 13.35 0.85 11.35
C ILE A 38 14.72 1.44 11.03
N ASN A 39 15.77 0.64 11.22
CA ASN A 39 17.11 1.07 10.88
C ASN A 39 17.28 1.10 9.37
N ARG A 40 18.02 2.10 8.86
CA ARG A 40 18.37 2.22 7.42
C ARG A 40 19.00 0.94 6.85
N ARG A 41 19.76 0.20 7.66
CA ARG A 41 20.33 -1.10 7.29
C ARG A 41 19.24 -2.13 7.00
N ASP A 42 18.24 -2.25 7.86
CA ASP A 42 17.14 -3.23 7.73
C ASP A 42 16.25 -2.87 6.54
N MET A 43 16.12 -1.59 6.22
CA MET A 43 15.42 -1.12 5.02
C MET A 43 16.12 -1.53 3.72
N LEU A 44 17.44 -1.31 3.66
CA LEU A 44 18.25 -1.68 2.50
C LEU A 44 18.36 -3.20 2.33
N ALA A 45 18.25 -3.94 3.43
CA ALA A 45 18.21 -5.40 3.43
C ALA A 45 16.80 -5.99 3.31
N SER A 46 15.75 -5.15 3.21
CA SER A 46 14.39 -5.65 3.13
C SER A 46 14.13 -6.37 1.81
N GLU A 47 13.33 -7.43 1.87
CA GLU A 47 13.07 -8.31 0.74
C GLU A 47 12.53 -7.53 -0.48
N PRO A 48 12.96 -7.89 -1.70
CA PRO A 48 12.43 -7.32 -2.92
C PRO A 48 10.94 -7.66 -3.07
N LEU A 49 10.21 -6.80 -3.78
CA LEU A 49 8.81 -7.06 -4.10
C LEU A 49 8.65 -7.27 -5.59
N GLN A 50 7.90 -8.30 -5.95
CA GLN A 50 7.52 -8.55 -7.33
C GLN A 50 6.04 -8.92 -7.39
N GLY A 51 5.36 -8.41 -8.40
CA GLY A 51 4.01 -8.87 -8.74
C GLY A 51 3.84 -8.92 -10.24
N GLU A 52 2.89 -9.73 -10.67
CA GLU A 52 2.56 -9.94 -12.07
C GLU A 52 1.05 -9.86 -12.25
N ALA A 53 0.63 -9.30 -13.37
CA ALA A 53 -0.76 -9.31 -13.79
C ALA A 53 -0.88 -9.36 -15.31
N THR A 54 -1.99 -9.92 -15.79
CA THR A 54 -2.35 -9.91 -17.20
C THR A 54 -3.44 -8.86 -17.45
N ALA A 55 -3.14 -7.88 -18.30
CA ALA A 55 -4.11 -6.88 -18.72
C ALA A 55 -4.85 -7.33 -19.99
N LYS A 56 -6.19 -7.26 -19.95
CA LYS A 56 -7.02 -7.46 -21.15
C LYS A 56 -7.09 -6.16 -21.95
N LEU A 57 -6.75 -6.24 -23.24
CA LEU A 57 -6.78 -5.06 -24.11
C LEU A 57 -8.17 -4.97 -24.77
N ALA A 58 -8.97 -3.99 -24.34
CA ALA A 58 -10.28 -3.73 -24.92
C ALA A 58 -10.24 -2.57 -25.93
N LYS A 59 -10.96 -2.72 -27.05
CA LYS A 59 -11.58 -1.58 -27.78
C LYS A 59 -13.09 -1.79 -27.80
N MET A 60 -13.82 -0.69 -28.05
CA MET A 60 -15.28 -0.64 -28.12
C MET A 60 -15.96 -1.72 -29.01
N PHE A 61 -15.25 -2.45 -29.87
CA PHE A 61 -15.85 -3.35 -30.87
C PHE A 61 -15.15 -4.71 -31.11
N ALA A 62 -14.12 -5.12 -30.36
CA ALA A 62 -13.51 -6.47 -30.46
C ALA A 62 -12.50 -6.78 -29.32
N ASP A 63 -12.27 -8.08 -29.06
CA ASP A 63 -11.18 -8.59 -28.21
C ASP A 63 -9.82 -8.39 -28.90
N LYS A 64 -8.87 -7.73 -28.21
CA LYS A 64 -7.55 -7.35 -28.79
C LYS A 64 -6.35 -8.03 -28.17
N GLY A 65 -6.57 -9.21 -27.59
CA GLY A 65 -5.53 -9.97 -26.91
C GLY A 65 -5.24 -9.43 -25.51
N SER A 66 -4.08 -9.80 -25.00
CA SER A 66 -3.64 -9.48 -23.64
C SER A 66 -2.18 -9.07 -23.64
N CYS A 67 -1.78 -8.31 -22.63
CA CYS A 67 -0.37 -8.11 -22.30
C CYS A 67 -0.13 -8.53 -20.86
N ASP A 68 0.99 -9.17 -20.60
CA ASP A 68 1.44 -9.44 -19.24
C ASP A 68 2.34 -8.30 -18.79
N PHE A 69 2.28 -7.97 -17.51
CA PHE A 69 3.22 -7.03 -16.95
C PHE A 69 3.65 -7.44 -15.55
N THR A 70 4.93 -7.23 -15.29
CA THR A 70 5.59 -7.49 -14.02
C THR A 70 6.08 -6.17 -13.45
N VAL A 71 5.88 -5.98 -12.15
CA VAL A 71 6.40 -4.83 -11.41
C VAL A 71 7.39 -5.36 -10.39
N SER A 72 8.59 -4.77 -10.39
CA SER A 72 9.68 -5.17 -9.50
C SER A 72 10.22 -3.97 -8.73
N LEU A 73 10.36 -4.16 -7.42
CA LEU A 73 11.03 -3.25 -6.50
C LEU A 73 12.21 -3.97 -5.85
N PRO A 74 13.36 -3.31 -5.68
CA PRO A 74 14.54 -3.92 -5.07
C PRO A 74 14.38 -4.15 -3.56
N ARG A 75 13.40 -3.48 -2.93
CA ARG A 75 13.13 -3.54 -1.49
C ARG A 75 11.67 -3.21 -1.18
N SER A 76 11.21 -3.61 0.00
CA SER A 76 9.83 -3.44 0.47
C SER A 76 9.65 -2.30 1.47
N ILE A 77 10.73 -1.84 2.10
CA ILE A 77 10.70 -0.80 3.14
C ILE A 77 11.44 0.47 2.67
N TYR A 78 10.78 1.62 2.82
CA TYR A 78 11.26 2.93 2.40
C TYR A 78 11.07 3.96 3.51
N ALA A 79 11.91 5.01 3.49
CA ALA A 79 11.79 6.11 4.43
C ALA A 79 10.87 7.18 3.87
N ALA A 80 10.27 8.00 4.73
CA ALA A 80 9.81 9.31 4.29
C ALA A 80 10.96 10.06 3.58
N ASP A 81 10.64 10.87 2.57
CA ASP A 81 11.59 11.51 1.64
C ASP A 81 12.49 10.58 0.80
N ASP A 82 12.39 9.25 0.95
CA ASP A 82 13.12 8.33 0.09
C ASP A 82 12.55 8.34 -1.33
N THR A 83 13.33 7.84 -2.27
CA THR A 83 12.86 7.58 -3.62
C THR A 83 12.54 6.09 -3.77
N ILE A 84 11.31 5.79 -4.20
CA ILE A 84 10.99 4.46 -4.72
C ILE A 84 11.44 4.39 -6.18
N GLU A 85 12.39 3.50 -6.45
CA GLU A 85 12.86 3.17 -7.80
C GLU A 85 12.52 1.71 -8.10
N GLY A 86 11.97 1.46 -9.28
CA GLY A 86 11.59 0.12 -9.70
C GLY A 86 11.51 0.00 -11.21
N GLU A 87 11.14 -1.21 -11.66
CA GLU A 87 10.99 -1.54 -13.07
C GLU A 87 9.60 -2.12 -13.33
N ILE A 88 9.03 -1.76 -14.47
CA ILE A 88 7.83 -2.39 -15.01
C ILE A 88 8.23 -3.06 -16.32
N ALA A 89 8.20 -4.38 -16.36
CA ALA A 89 8.36 -5.15 -17.58
C ALA A 89 6.98 -5.40 -18.18
N ILE A 90 6.78 -5.02 -19.44
CA ILE A 90 5.53 -5.24 -20.18
C ILE A 90 5.84 -6.17 -21.35
N ASP A 91 5.14 -7.29 -21.40
CA ASP A 91 5.13 -8.22 -22.52
C ASP A 91 3.81 -8.05 -23.31
N ASN A 92 3.89 -7.33 -24.43
CA ASN A 92 2.77 -7.12 -25.34
C ASN A 92 2.87 -8.04 -26.57
N THR A 93 3.52 -9.21 -26.44
CA THR A 93 3.67 -10.17 -27.55
C THR A 93 2.33 -10.75 -28.01
N ARG A 94 1.40 -10.92 -27.07
CA ARG A 94 0.04 -11.42 -27.28
C ARG A 94 -0.99 -10.30 -27.54
N GLY A 95 -0.56 -9.04 -27.54
CA GLY A 95 -1.44 -7.90 -27.76
C GLY A 95 -1.52 -7.50 -29.23
N LEU A 96 -2.69 -6.99 -29.60
CA LEU A 96 -3.01 -6.53 -30.96
C LEU A 96 -3.11 -5.00 -31.04
N THR A 97 -2.69 -4.29 -30.00
CA THR A 97 -2.68 -2.82 -29.94
C THR A 97 -1.51 -2.34 -29.09
N GLU A 98 -1.10 -1.09 -29.31
CA GLU A 98 -0.05 -0.45 -28.52
C GLU A 98 -0.51 -0.16 -27.08
N ILE A 99 0.40 -0.34 -26.12
CA ILE A 99 0.25 0.17 -24.75
C ILE A 99 0.85 1.57 -24.69
N GLY A 100 -0.01 2.59 -24.77
CA GLY A 100 0.44 3.99 -24.82
C GLY A 100 0.93 4.52 -23.47
N HIS A 101 0.25 4.19 -22.38
CA HIS A 101 0.56 4.76 -21.07
C HIS A 101 0.46 3.72 -19.95
N VAL A 102 1.29 3.94 -18.94
CA VAL A 102 1.29 3.22 -17.66
C VAL A 102 1.13 4.25 -16.57
N ARG A 103 0.27 4.00 -15.60
CA ARG A 103 0.13 4.84 -14.42
C ARG A 103 0.74 4.13 -13.23
N VAL A 104 1.65 4.83 -12.55
CA VAL A 104 2.17 4.39 -11.26
C VAL A 104 1.62 5.35 -10.21
N SER A 105 1.12 4.81 -9.11
CA SER A 105 0.53 5.58 -8.03
C SER A 105 0.94 4.99 -6.70
N LEU A 106 1.09 5.86 -5.72
CA LEU A 106 1.21 5.48 -4.33
C LEU A 106 -0.07 5.93 -3.62
N GLY A 107 -0.73 5.01 -2.94
CA GLY A 107 -1.91 5.32 -2.14
C GLY A 107 -1.84 4.64 -0.78
N LEU A 108 -2.62 5.16 0.17
CA LEU A 108 -2.89 4.46 1.42
C LEU A 108 -4.15 3.62 1.24
N ARG A 109 -4.01 2.33 1.50
CA ARG A 109 -5.13 1.40 1.65
C ARG A 109 -5.34 1.15 3.12
N CYS A 110 -6.60 1.21 3.54
CA CYS A 110 -6.99 0.79 4.87
C CYS A 110 -8.00 -0.35 4.78
N ASP A 111 -7.72 -1.42 5.52
CA ASP A 111 -8.67 -2.48 5.77
C ASP A 111 -9.21 -2.27 7.20
N ILE A 112 -10.52 -2.00 7.32
CA ILE A 112 -11.20 -1.76 8.60
C ILE A 112 -12.13 -2.93 8.86
N GLN A 113 -12.02 -3.52 10.05
CA GLN A 113 -13.02 -4.45 10.56
C GLN A 113 -13.91 -3.72 11.55
N LEU A 114 -15.17 -3.55 11.18
CA LEU A 114 -16.20 -2.95 12.00
C LEU A 114 -16.90 -4.04 12.81
N SER A 115 -17.04 -3.84 14.11
CA SER A 115 -17.97 -4.65 14.90
C SER A 115 -19.40 -4.31 14.54
N GLY A 116 -20.13 -5.29 14.02
CA GLY A 116 -21.58 -5.26 14.02
C GLY A 116 -22.08 -5.36 15.46
N ARG A 117 -22.89 -4.40 15.91
CA ARG A 117 -23.41 -4.38 17.30
C ARG A 117 -24.29 -5.60 17.64
N ASN A 118 -24.75 -6.36 16.63
CA ASN A 118 -25.57 -7.57 16.78
C ASN A 118 -25.48 -8.51 15.53
N GLY A 119 -24.34 -8.56 14.83
CA GLY A 119 -24.22 -9.32 13.56
C GLY A 119 -22.77 -9.67 13.22
N PRO A 120 -22.52 -10.44 12.13
CA PRO A 120 -21.17 -10.78 11.71
C PRO A 120 -20.36 -9.50 11.44
N ALA A 121 -19.07 -9.52 11.78
CA ALA A 121 -18.17 -8.39 11.56
C ALA A 121 -18.24 -7.94 10.09
N GLU A 122 -18.59 -6.68 9.86
CA GLU A 122 -18.57 -6.09 8.52
C GLU A 122 -17.14 -5.67 8.21
N ARG A 123 -16.63 -6.13 7.06
CA ARG A 123 -15.31 -5.74 6.57
C ARG A 123 -15.50 -4.60 5.58
N ASP A 124 -15.02 -3.42 5.96
CA ASP A 124 -14.99 -2.27 5.06
C ASP A 124 -13.55 -2.06 4.56
N THR A 125 -13.40 -1.90 3.26
CA THR A 125 -12.10 -1.62 2.63
C THR A 125 -12.14 -0.20 2.10
N SER A 126 -11.67 0.73 2.93
CA SER A 126 -11.58 2.13 2.56
C SER A 126 -10.23 2.40 1.88
N ARG A 127 -10.30 2.87 0.63
CA ARG A 127 -9.11 3.32 -0.12
C ARG A 127 -9.06 4.84 -0.05
N SER A 128 -7.96 5.39 0.47
CA SER A 128 -7.70 6.81 0.28
C SER A 128 -7.37 7.06 -1.19
N ASN A 129 -7.65 8.27 -1.68
CA ASN A 129 -7.16 8.71 -2.98
C ASN A 129 -5.63 8.55 -3.05
N ALA A 130 -5.10 8.23 -4.23
CA ALA A 130 -3.67 8.13 -4.44
C ALA A 130 -2.98 9.41 -3.92
N MET A 131 -2.11 9.24 -2.92
CA MET A 131 -1.32 10.33 -2.36
C MET A 131 -0.38 10.91 -3.41
N MET A 132 0.11 10.06 -4.30
CA MET A 132 0.96 10.45 -5.42
C MET A 132 0.63 9.62 -6.63
N SER A 133 0.73 10.23 -7.81
CA SER A 133 0.59 9.51 -9.06
C SER A 133 1.47 10.10 -10.14
N SER A 134 2.18 9.23 -10.84
CA SER A 134 2.93 9.55 -12.04
C SER A 134 2.34 8.77 -13.22
N ARG A 135 2.27 9.42 -14.38
CA ARG A 135 1.90 8.77 -15.64
C ARG A 135 3.13 8.74 -16.53
N MET A 136 3.43 7.55 -17.05
CA MET A 136 4.56 7.33 -17.93
C MET A 136 4.06 6.95 -19.32
N HIS A 137 4.76 7.43 -20.34
CA HIS A 137 4.54 6.94 -21.69
C HIS A 137 5.28 5.61 -21.86
N ALA A 138 4.54 4.57 -22.20
CA ALA A 138 5.07 3.23 -22.32
C ALA A 138 5.50 2.95 -23.76
N GLY A 139 4.67 3.30 -24.75
CA GLY A 139 4.94 3.14 -26.16
C GLY A 139 5.31 1.71 -26.54
N VAL A 140 4.60 0.71 -25.99
CA VAL A 140 4.89 -0.71 -26.25
C VAL A 140 4.04 -1.19 -27.42
N ALA A 141 4.66 -1.30 -28.58
CA ALA A 141 4.02 -1.77 -29.80
C ALA A 141 3.47 -3.20 -29.65
N PRO A 142 2.49 -3.61 -30.47
CA PRO A 142 2.10 -5.02 -30.59
C PRO A 142 3.30 -5.91 -30.90
N LYS A 143 3.31 -7.15 -30.39
CA LYS A 143 4.39 -8.12 -30.63
C LYS A 143 5.76 -7.71 -30.05
N ALA A 144 5.78 -6.77 -29.12
CA ALA A 144 7.00 -6.29 -28.48
C ALA A 144 6.94 -6.44 -26.96
N ALA A 145 8.11 -6.48 -26.34
CA ALA A 145 8.28 -6.40 -24.89
C ALA A 145 9.19 -5.21 -24.55
N LYS A 146 8.93 -4.55 -23.42
CA LYS A 146 9.69 -3.38 -22.99
C LYS A 146 9.78 -3.31 -21.47
N LYS A 147 10.93 -2.89 -20.98
CA LYS A 147 11.16 -2.53 -19.58
C LYS A 147 11.10 -1.02 -19.42
N LEU A 148 10.38 -0.57 -18.40
CA LEU A 148 10.15 0.84 -18.08
C LEU A 148 10.61 1.10 -16.64
N PRO A 149 11.73 1.81 -16.43
CA PRO A 149 12.07 2.25 -15.09
C PRO A 149 11.08 3.33 -14.63
N PHE A 150 10.80 3.36 -13.33
CA PHE A 150 10.00 4.42 -12.72
C PHE A 150 10.64 4.93 -11.44
N ARG A 151 10.27 6.16 -11.11
CA ARG A 151 10.73 6.86 -9.91
C ARG A 151 9.55 7.59 -9.25
N ILE A 152 9.37 7.38 -7.96
CA ILE A 152 8.39 8.09 -7.14
C ILE A 152 9.11 8.68 -5.93
N GLN A 153 9.06 10.00 -5.80
CA GLN A 153 9.59 10.72 -4.65
C GLN A 153 8.58 10.67 -3.50
N LEU A 154 8.93 10.08 -2.36
CA LEU A 154 8.04 10.01 -1.20
C LEU A 154 7.89 11.38 -0.52
N PRO A 155 6.71 11.65 0.09
CA PRO A 155 6.50 12.89 0.83
C PRO A 155 7.29 12.88 2.14
N HIS A 156 7.56 14.08 2.64
CA HIS A 156 8.17 14.32 3.95
C HIS A 156 7.32 13.81 5.10
N THR A 157 6.00 13.97 4.99
CA THR A 157 5.04 13.50 6.00
C THR A 157 4.17 12.40 5.41
N VAL A 158 4.14 11.26 6.09
CA VAL A 158 3.17 10.18 5.83
C VAL A 158 1.84 10.56 6.50
N PRO A 159 0.73 10.74 5.75
CA PRO A 159 -0.56 11.06 6.32
C PRO A 159 -1.01 9.97 7.29
N ALA A 160 -1.31 10.37 8.52
CA ALA A 160 -2.08 9.54 9.42
C ALA A 160 -3.51 9.46 8.89
N ALA A 161 -4.06 8.25 8.80
CA ALA A 161 -5.45 8.11 8.39
C ALA A 161 -6.39 8.42 9.57
N SER A 162 -7.49 9.12 9.29
CA SER A 162 -8.54 9.43 10.26
C SER A 162 -9.70 8.45 10.10
N TYR A 163 -10.18 7.84 11.19
CA TYR A 163 -11.24 6.83 11.15
C TYR A 163 -12.37 7.12 12.12
N PRO A 164 -13.60 6.70 11.79
CA PRO A 164 -14.69 6.69 12.75
C PRO A 164 -14.35 5.74 13.91
N ALA A 165 -14.59 6.18 15.15
CA ALA A 165 -14.23 5.51 16.41
C ALA A 165 -14.89 4.13 16.67
N ARG A 166 -15.53 3.52 15.66
CA ARG A 166 -16.24 2.24 15.74
C ARG A 166 -15.49 1.05 15.13
N GLY A 167 -14.29 1.27 14.59
CA GLY A 167 -13.42 0.18 14.12
C GLY A 167 -12.78 -0.55 15.29
N ILE A 168 -12.85 -1.89 15.31
CA ILE A 168 -12.16 -2.70 16.33
C ILE A 168 -10.76 -3.08 15.85
N ASN A 169 -10.59 -3.38 14.56
CA ASN A 169 -9.29 -3.63 13.96
C ASN A 169 -9.11 -2.72 12.75
N ILE A 170 -8.03 -1.93 12.75
CA ILE A 170 -7.66 -1.04 11.66
C ILE A 170 -6.28 -1.46 11.18
N ALA A 171 -6.19 -1.93 9.94
CA ALA A 171 -4.92 -2.24 9.30
C ALA A 171 -4.63 -1.22 8.19
N LEU A 172 -3.42 -0.66 8.23
CA LEU A 172 -2.97 0.40 7.34
C LEU A 172 -1.82 -0.11 6.46
N PHE A 173 -1.98 0.05 5.15
CA PHE A 173 -1.00 -0.41 4.16
C PHE A 173 -0.71 0.72 3.16
N HIS A 174 0.57 1.01 2.92
CA HIS A 174 0.95 1.79 1.74
C HIS A 174 0.97 0.85 0.55
N MET A 175 0.31 1.22 -0.54
CA MET A 175 0.23 0.40 -1.74
C MET A 175 0.82 1.15 -2.92
N LEU A 176 1.83 0.54 -3.54
CA LEU A 176 2.26 0.92 -4.88
C LEU A 176 1.29 0.30 -5.88
N GLY A 177 0.44 1.12 -6.49
CA GLY A 177 -0.45 0.73 -7.57
C GLY A 177 0.17 0.98 -8.93
N VAL A 178 0.28 -0.05 -9.76
CA VAL A 178 0.63 0.06 -11.17
C VAL A 178 -0.59 -0.31 -12.00
N GLU A 179 -0.95 0.55 -12.95
CA GLU A 179 -2.07 0.36 -13.84
C GLU A 179 -1.58 0.35 -15.30
N VAL A 180 -1.87 -0.75 -15.99
CA VAL A 180 -1.55 -0.97 -17.41
C VAL A 180 -2.86 -1.32 -18.12
N ALA A 181 -3.23 -0.53 -19.14
CA ALA A 181 -4.46 -0.73 -19.90
C ALA A 181 -5.72 -0.93 -19.02
N GLY A 182 -5.85 -0.18 -17.92
CA GLY A 182 -6.97 -0.27 -16.99
C GLY A 182 -6.90 -1.44 -15.98
N THR A 183 -5.90 -2.31 -16.09
CA THR A 183 -5.67 -3.40 -15.13
C THR A 183 -4.71 -2.94 -14.06
N LYS A 184 -5.10 -3.07 -12.78
CA LYS A 184 -4.32 -2.60 -11.63
C LYS A 184 -3.65 -3.77 -10.91
N LEU A 185 -2.36 -3.63 -10.63
CA LEU A 185 -1.58 -4.46 -9.71
C LEU A 185 -1.20 -3.59 -8.51
N GLU A 186 -1.32 -4.12 -7.29
CA GLU A 186 -0.98 -3.42 -6.06
C GLU A 186 0.09 -4.20 -5.29
N LEU A 187 1.22 -3.56 -4.98
CA LEU A 187 2.27 -4.10 -4.14
C LEU A 187 2.27 -3.40 -2.77
N PRO A 188 2.24 -4.15 -1.65
CA PRO A 188 2.33 -3.56 -0.33
C PRO A 188 3.75 -3.07 -0.08
N VAL A 189 3.91 -1.78 0.21
CA VAL A 189 5.18 -1.18 0.62
C VAL A 189 5.06 -0.66 2.04
N HIS A 190 6.17 -0.60 2.75
CA HIS A 190 6.22 -0.01 4.08
C HIS A 190 6.96 1.32 4.00
N ILE A 191 6.30 2.39 4.45
CA ILE A 191 6.90 3.72 4.51
C ILE A 191 6.87 4.15 5.96
N ALA A 192 8.03 4.53 6.49
CA ALA A 192 8.16 4.98 7.87
C ALA A 192 9.05 6.23 7.95
N HIS A 193 8.89 6.99 9.03
CA HIS A 193 9.89 7.99 9.37
C HIS A 193 11.14 7.27 9.88
N CYS A 194 12.30 7.65 9.38
CA CYS A 194 13.57 7.18 9.92
C CYS A 194 13.96 8.03 11.13
N ALA A 195 14.43 7.36 12.18
CA ALA A 195 15.18 8.02 13.22
C ALA A 195 16.61 8.12 12.68
N ASP A 196 17.10 9.36 12.52
CA ASP A 196 18.52 9.60 12.26
C ASP A 196 19.38 9.14 13.45
#